data_AF-A0A3D4FU74-F1
#
_entry.id   AF-A0A3D4FU74-F1
#
_cell.length_a   1.000
_cell.length_b   1.000
_cell.length_c   1.000
_cell.angle_alpha   90.00
_cell.angle_beta   90.00
_cell.angle_gamma   90.00
#
_symmetry.space_group_name_H-M   'P 1'
#
loop_
_entity.id
_entity.type
_entity.pdbx_description
1 polymer ?
#
loop_
_entity_poly.entity_id
_entity_poly.type
_entity_poly.pdbx_seq_one_letter_code
_entity_poly.pdbx_strand_id
1 'polypeptide(L)'
;MRYKGAFYASAALFVGLGSGALMAAPAQEAGTLTADAVEAVLTEYCVTCHNERVVTGGGTAPSALVTQLRTAGLALDVMNVSNVGEHAGVWESVVRKLRIGAMPPSGRPRPDETTLGAVASWIETALDRAAVATPDPGRRPALHRLSRTEYQNAVRDLLALDDLPKELDIAVMLPADNATSGFDNLADLLFVSPTLMERYLAAARKISRLAVGDQTMLPIVDTYQLDRDLVQDGHLTG
;
A
#
# COMPACT_ATOMS: atom_id res chain seq x y z
N MET A 1 38.06 65.92 -16.30
CA MET A 1 38.85 65.65 -15.08
C MET A 1 38.00 64.80 -14.15
N ARG A 2 38.57 63.72 -13.60
CA ARG A 2 38.02 62.73 -12.63
C ARG A 2 37.33 61.48 -13.20
N TYR A 3 38.19 60.48 -13.38
CA TYR A 3 37.91 59.04 -13.48
C TYR A 3 37.37 58.46 -12.15
N LYS A 4 36.39 57.56 -12.25
CA LYS A 4 36.14 56.40 -11.36
C LYS A 4 35.50 55.34 -12.28
N GLY A 5 36.04 54.16 -12.58
CA GLY A 5 36.88 53.26 -11.80
C GLY A 5 36.02 52.13 -11.23
N ALA A 6 35.48 51.25 -12.08
CA ALA A 6 34.74 50.05 -11.68
C ALA A 6 35.46 48.82 -12.22
N PHE A 7 36.17 48.13 -11.32
CA PHE A 7 36.76 46.82 -11.53
C PHE A 7 35.65 45.76 -11.49
N TYR A 8 35.41 45.06 -12.60
CA TYR A 8 34.65 43.82 -12.60
C TYR A 8 35.62 42.66 -12.42
N ALA A 9 35.57 41.98 -11.28
CA ALA A 9 36.27 40.74 -11.04
C ALA A 9 35.42 39.57 -11.58
N SER A 10 35.80 39.03 -12.74
CA SER A 10 35.24 37.76 -13.22
C SER A 10 35.85 36.60 -12.43
N ALA A 11 35.07 36.02 -11.53
CA ALA A 11 35.38 34.72 -10.93
C ALA A 11 35.01 33.62 -11.92
N ALA A 12 36.01 32.98 -12.53
CA ALA A 12 35.83 31.78 -13.34
C ALA A 12 35.62 30.58 -12.41
N LEU A 13 34.38 30.09 -12.33
CA LEU A 13 34.02 28.89 -11.59
C LEU A 13 34.39 27.66 -12.46
N PHE A 14 35.51 27.02 -12.17
CA PHE A 14 35.86 25.71 -12.77
C PHE A 14 34.97 24.63 -12.14
N VAL A 15 33.97 24.16 -12.89
CA VAL A 15 33.22 22.94 -12.55
C VAL A 15 34.08 21.74 -12.98
N GLY A 16 34.78 21.14 -12.02
CA GLY A 16 35.46 19.88 -12.23
C GLY A 16 34.44 18.74 -12.29
N LEU A 17 34.24 18.13 -13.46
CA LEU A 17 33.57 16.84 -13.58
C LEU A 17 34.51 15.75 -13.03
N GLY A 18 34.42 15.51 -11.72
CA GLY A 18 35.00 14.33 -11.10
C GLY A 18 34.12 13.12 -11.40
N SER A 19 34.51 12.30 -12.38
CA SER A 19 33.97 10.94 -12.54
C SER A 19 34.48 10.05 -11.40
N GLY A 20 33.89 10.22 -10.22
CA GLY A 20 34.02 9.26 -9.13
C GLY A 20 33.17 8.05 -9.45
N ALA A 21 33.79 7.02 -10.02
CA ALA A 21 33.18 5.69 -10.04
C ALA A 21 32.99 5.27 -8.57
N LEU A 22 31.74 5.28 -8.11
CA LEU A 22 31.38 4.58 -6.88
C LEU A 22 31.68 3.10 -7.13
N MET A 23 32.82 2.67 -6.61
CA MET A 23 33.10 1.26 -6.36
C MET A 23 32.06 0.81 -5.34
N ALA A 24 30.95 0.28 -5.82
CA ALA A 24 30.08 -0.55 -5.01
C ALA A 24 30.93 -1.73 -4.55
N ALA A 25 31.30 -1.72 -3.27
CA ALA A 25 31.81 -2.92 -2.63
C ALA A 25 30.79 -4.05 -2.88
N PRO A 26 31.24 -5.27 -3.21
CA PRO A 26 30.30 -6.37 -3.35
C PRO A 26 29.56 -6.49 -2.03
N ALA A 27 28.23 -6.43 -2.08
CA ALA A 27 27.42 -6.84 -0.95
C ALA A 27 27.86 -8.26 -0.63
N GLN A 28 28.53 -8.42 0.52
CA GLN A 28 28.87 -9.73 1.04
C GLN A 28 27.52 -10.41 1.28
N GLU A 29 27.15 -11.37 0.43
CA GLU A 29 26.05 -12.30 0.69
C GLU A 29 26.42 -13.03 1.98
N ALA A 30 26.00 -12.46 3.11
CA ALA A 30 25.88 -13.19 4.34
C ALA A 30 24.95 -14.37 4.01
N GLY A 31 25.51 -15.58 4.00
CA GLY A 31 24.86 -16.77 3.50
C GLY A 31 23.42 -16.85 4.00
N THR A 32 22.48 -16.74 3.06
CA THR A 32 21.06 -16.84 3.37
C THR A 32 20.84 -18.19 4.05
N LEU A 33 20.36 -18.18 5.30
CA LEU A 33 19.96 -19.41 5.98
C LEU A 33 19.09 -20.25 5.03
N THR A 34 19.33 -21.55 4.97
CA THR A 34 18.47 -22.46 4.21
C THR A 34 17.26 -22.84 5.05
N ALA A 35 16.19 -23.34 4.40
CA ALA A 35 15.04 -23.89 5.12
C ALA A 35 15.47 -24.99 6.10
N ASP A 36 16.34 -25.90 5.66
CA ASP A 36 16.89 -26.99 6.49
C ASP A 36 17.65 -26.48 7.72
N ALA A 37 18.42 -25.40 7.59
CA ALA A 37 19.14 -24.80 8.72
C ALA A 37 18.16 -24.19 9.74
N VAL A 38 17.09 -23.55 9.27
CA VAL A 38 16.02 -23.04 10.13
C VAL A 38 15.28 -24.19 10.81
N GLU A 39 14.95 -25.24 10.08
CA GLU A 39 14.29 -26.44 10.60
C GLU A 39 15.13 -27.13 11.69
N ALA A 40 16.44 -27.21 11.51
CA ALA A 40 17.34 -27.77 12.52
C ALA A 40 17.29 -26.97 13.84
N VAL A 41 17.33 -25.63 13.76
CA VAL A 41 17.22 -24.77 14.95
C VAL A 41 15.85 -24.93 15.62
N LEU A 42 14.76 -24.92 14.85
CA LEU A 42 13.41 -25.12 15.40
C LEU A 42 13.28 -26.50 16.05
N THR A 43 13.87 -27.53 15.46
CA THR A 43 13.83 -28.90 15.99
C THR A 43 14.54 -29.00 17.34
N GLU A 44 15.73 -28.42 17.46
CA GLU A 44 16.54 -28.47 18.68
C GLU A 44 15.90 -27.66 19.82
N TYR A 45 15.44 -26.45 19.53
CA TYR A 45 15.07 -25.48 20.57
C TYR A 45 13.56 -25.32 20.79
N CYS A 46 12.71 -25.65 19.80
CA CYS A 46 11.28 -25.36 19.84
C CYS A 46 10.40 -26.62 19.85
N VAL A 47 10.69 -27.60 18.99
CA VAL A 47 9.86 -28.80 18.80
C VAL A 47 9.77 -29.64 20.06
N THR A 48 10.79 -29.62 20.93
CA THR A 48 10.75 -30.35 22.21
C THR A 48 9.55 -30.00 23.09
N CYS A 49 8.99 -28.78 22.97
CA CYS A 49 7.80 -28.33 23.70
C CYS A 49 6.59 -28.04 22.79
N HIS A 50 6.83 -27.58 21.56
CA HIS A 50 5.80 -27.26 20.58
C HIS A 50 5.66 -28.38 19.55
N ASN A 51 5.04 -29.49 19.96
CA ASN A 51 4.81 -30.65 19.10
C ASN A 51 3.40 -31.24 19.25
N GLU A 52 2.99 -32.06 18.28
CA GLU A 52 1.66 -32.67 18.24
C GLU A 52 1.39 -33.50 19.50
N ARG A 53 2.37 -34.24 20.01
CA ARG A 53 2.21 -35.07 21.22
C ARG A 53 1.81 -34.24 22.45
N VAL A 54 2.41 -33.07 22.65
CA VAL A 54 2.06 -32.16 23.76
C VAL A 54 0.65 -31.62 23.58
N VAL A 55 0.30 -31.17 22.38
CA VAL A 55 -1.00 -30.58 22.03
C VAL A 55 -2.13 -31.60 22.19
N THR A 56 -1.97 -32.81 21.65
CA THR A 56 -2.96 -33.90 21.68
C THR A 56 -3.03 -34.61 23.03
N GLY A 57 -2.07 -34.37 23.91
CA GLY A 57 -2.03 -34.93 25.27
C GLY A 57 -1.48 -36.35 25.36
N GLY A 58 -0.78 -36.83 24.33
CA GLY A 58 -0.14 -38.15 24.32
C GLY A 58 0.98 -38.27 25.36
N GLY A 59 0.79 -39.11 26.38
CA GLY A 59 1.85 -39.59 27.28
C GLY A 59 2.71 -38.51 27.95
N THR A 60 2.15 -37.33 28.23
CA THR A 60 2.78 -36.27 29.03
C THR A 60 2.04 -36.13 30.36
N ALA A 61 2.79 -36.21 31.47
CA ALA A 61 2.21 -36.03 32.79
C ALA A 61 1.60 -34.62 32.92
N PRO A 62 0.42 -34.47 33.54
CA PRO A 62 -0.22 -33.17 33.67
C PRO A 62 0.64 -32.22 34.53
N SER A 63 0.86 -31.02 34.01
CA SER A 63 1.50 -29.91 34.73
C SER A 63 0.91 -28.59 34.23
N ALA A 64 1.02 -27.52 35.03
CA ALA A 64 0.55 -26.19 34.62
C ALA A 64 1.17 -25.73 33.30
N LEU A 65 2.46 -26.04 33.08
CA LEU A 65 3.16 -25.75 31.82
C LEU A 65 2.58 -26.52 30.64
N VAL A 66 2.31 -27.81 30.80
CA VAL A 66 1.72 -28.63 29.72
C VAL A 66 0.30 -28.14 29.39
N THR A 67 -0.48 -27.72 30.39
CA THR A 67 -1.79 -27.10 30.14
C THR A 67 -1.66 -25.83 29.32
N GLN A 68 -0.72 -24.95 29.65
CA GLN A 68 -0.48 -23.71 28.89
C GLN A 68 -0.04 -24.00 27.44
N LEU A 69 0.83 -24.98 27.22
CA LEU A 69 1.27 -25.39 25.89
C LEU A 69 0.11 -25.93 25.05
N ARG A 70 -0.80 -26.71 25.65
CA ARG A 70 -2.02 -27.18 24.99
C ARG A 70 -2.97 -26.04 24.63
N THR A 71 -3.13 -25.05 25.50
CA THR A 71 -3.92 -23.84 25.19
C THR A 71 -3.32 -23.04 24.05
N ALA A 72 -1.99 -22.98 23.95
CA ALA A 72 -1.32 -22.35 22.82
C ALA A 72 -1.52 -23.13 21.50
N GLY A 73 -1.67 -24.45 21.58
CA GLY A 73 -2.03 -25.30 20.44
C GLY A 73 -0.99 -25.35 19.31
N LEU A 74 0.26 -24.96 19.58
CA LEU A 74 1.32 -24.88 18.58
C LEU A 74 2.09 -26.21 18.49
N ALA A 75 2.02 -26.86 17.32
CA ALA A 75 2.79 -28.05 16.97
C ALA A 75 3.67 -27.73 15.75
N LEU A 76 4.99 -27.63 15.95
CA LEU A 76 5.96 -27.28 14.90
C LEU A 76 6.53 -28.50 14.18
N ASP A 77 6.41 -29.70 14.75
CA ASP A 77 6.88 -30.97 14.18
C ASP A 77 6.12 -31.41 12.92
N VAL A 78 4.90 -30.90 12.73
CA VAL A 78 4.05 -31.16 11.57
C VAL A 78 4.04 -30.01 10.56
N MET A 79 4.80 -28.94 10.82
CA MET A 79 4.79 -27.72 10.02
C MET A 79 5.88 -27.76 8.96
N ASN A 80 5.55 -27.33 7.73
CA ASN A 80 6.51 -27.29 6.63
C ASN A 80 7.25 -25.94 6.59
N VAL A 81 8.51 -25.92 7.05
CA VAL A 81 9.37 -24.72 7.01
C VAL A 81 9.64 -24.27 5.57
N SER A 82 9.65 -25.18 4.60
CA SER A 82 9.82 -24.84 3.18
C SER A 82 8.58 -24.19 2.56
N ASN A 83 7.42 -24.25 3.22
CA ASN A 83 6.18 -23.61 2.77
C ASN A 83 5.49 -22.85 3.91
N VAL A 84 6.14 -21.81 4.43
CA VAL A 84 5.58 -20.99 5.52
C VAL A 84 4.26 -20.29 5.16
N GLY A 85 3.99 -20.08 3.86
CA GLY A 85 2.78 -19.39 3.40
C GLY A 85 1.48 -20.13 3.73
N GLU A 86 1.50 -21.46 3.79
CA GLU A 86 0.33 -22.29 4.09
C GLU A 86 -0.27 -22.01 5.48
N HIS A 87 0.58 -21.60 6.43
CA HIS A 87 0.20 -21.32 7.80
C HIS A 87 0.75 -19.98 8.28
N ALA A 88 0.63 -18.94 7.45
CA ALA A 88 1.23 -17.63 7.69
C ALA A 88 0.99 -17.06 9.10
N GLY A 89 -0.27 -17.08 9.58
CA GLY A 89 -0.60 -16.54 10.91
C GLY A 89 0.08 -17.30 12.08
N VAL A 90 0.37 -18.60 11.92
CA VAL A 90 1.13 -19.37 12.91
C VAL A 90 2.58 -18.93 12.91
N TRP A 91 3.20 -18.83 11.73
CA TRP A 91 4.58 -18.39 11.58
C TRP A 91 4.81 -16.94 12.01
N GLU A 92 3.87 -16.03 11.75
CA GLU A 92 3.89 -14.66 12.27
C GLU A 92 3.87 -14.64 13.81
N SER A 93 3.10 -15.55 14.42
CA SER A 93 3.06 -15.68 15.88
C SER A 93 4.41 -16.18 16.42
N VAL A 94 5.04 -17.14 15.73
CA VAL A 94 6.40 -17.61 16.05
C VAL A 94 7.40 -16.46 15.95
N VAL A 95 7.44 -15.75 14.82
CA VAL A 95 8.29 -14.58 14.60
C VAL A 95 8.12 -13.56 15.72
N ARG A 96 6.88 -13.22 16.08
CA ARG A 96 6.59 -12.28 17.17
C ARG A 96 7.23 -12.71 18.49
N LYS A 97 7.19 -14.01 18.81
CA LYS A 97 7.83 -14.56 20.04
C LYS A 97 9.35 -14.56 19.97
N LEU A 98 9.93 -14.84 18.80
CA LEU A 98 11.37 -14.77 18.57
C LEU A 98 11.89 -13.34 18.68
N ARG A 99 11.22 -12.37 18.03
CA ARG A 99 11.62 -10.96 18.02
C ARG A 99 11.58 -10.28 19.38
N ILE A 100 10.64 -10.67 20.26
CA ILE A 100 10.61 -10.17 21.65
C ILE A 100 11.45 -11.01 22.61
N GLY A 101 12.13 -12.03 22.09
CA GLY A 101 12.96 -12.94 22.88
C GLY A 101 12.20 -13.76 23.93
N ALA A 102 10.88 -13.92 23.81
CA ALA A 102 10.08 -14.67 24.78
C ALA A 102 10.26 -16.19 24.68
N MET A 103 10.75 -16.67 23.53
CA MET A 103 10.97 -18.10 23.27
C MET A 103 12.37 -18.34 22.70
N PRO A 104 13.04 -19.43 23.09
CA PRO A 104 12.76 -20.28 24.26
C PRO A 104 12.75 -19.50 25.60
N PRO A 105 11.93 -19.89 26.59
CA PRO A 105 11.84 -19.19 27.87
C PRO A 105 13.12 -19.38 28.72
N SER A 106 13.27 -18.56 29.76
CA SER A 106 14.40 -18.69 30.68
C SER A 106 14.48 -20.08 31.32
N GLY A 107 15.70 -20.59 31.46
CA GLY A 107 15.95 -21.95 31.99
C GLY A 107 15.85 -23.08 30.95
N ARG A 108 15.57 -22.76 29.67
CA ARG A 108 15.70 -23.71 28.55
C ARG A 108 16.96 -23.41 27.73
N PRO A 109 17.53 -24.42 27.03
CA PRO A 109 18.54 -24.18 26.01
C PRO A 109 18.02 -23.12 25.03
N ARG A 110 18.89 -22.19 24.67
CA ARG A 110 18.56 -21.07 23.81
C ARG A 110 19.71 -20.82 22.84
N PRO A 111 19.44 -20.61 21.54
CA PRO A 111 20.47 -20.13 20.62
C PRO A 111 20.96 -18.75 21.04
N ASP A 112 22.12 -18.35 20.52
CA ASP A 112 22.54 -16.95 20.64
C ASP A 112 21.56 -16.02 19.90
N GLU A 113 21.61 -14.74 20.26
CA GLU A 113 20.68 -13.73 19.74
C GLU A 113 20.85 -13.50 18.22
N THR A 114 22.07 -13.70 17.69
CA THR A 114 22.31 -13.61 16.24
C THR A 114 21.60 -14.73 15.50
N THR A 115 21.68 -15.96 16.00
CA THR A 115 20.97 -17.12 15.44
C THR A 115 19.46 -16.93 15.50
N LEU A 116 18.90 -16.50 16.63
CA LEU A 116 17.47 -16.23 16.76
C LEU A 116 16.99 -15.11 15.83
N GLY A 117 17.75 -14.02 15.74
CA GLY A 117 17.46 -12.90 14.86
C GLY A 117 17.49 -13.32 13.39
N ALA A 118 18.44 -14.17 13.00
CA ALA A 118 18.59 -14.66 11.64
C ALA A 118 17.45 -15.62 11.25
N VAL A 119 17.03 -16.53 12.14
CA VAL A 119 15.86 -17.39 11.94
C VAL A 119 14.57 -16.55 11.79
N ALA A 120 14.37 -15.57 12.67
CA ALA A 120 13.20 -14.68 12.58
C ALA A 120 13.17 -13.91 11.25
N SER A 121 14.30 -13.33 10.83
CA SER A 121 14.41 -12.62 9.54
C SER A 121 14.16 -13.54 8.35
N TRP A 122 14.60 -14.79 8.42
CA TRP A 122 14.37 -15.76 7.35
C TRP A 122 12.88 -16.08 7.21
N ILE A 123 12.18 -16.35 8.32
CA ILE A 123 10.74 -16.64 8.31
C ILE A 123 9.95 -15.43 7.80
N GLU A 124 10.27 -14.22 8.26
CA GLU A 124 9.67 -12.97 7.76
C GLU A 124 9.84 -12.83 6.23
N THR A 125 11.06 -13.01 5.73
CA THR A 125 11.33 -12.92 4.29
C THR A 125 10.58 -14.00 3.50
N ALA A 126 10.42 -15.19 4.06
CA ALA A 126 9.66 -16.26 3.44
C ALA A 126 8.14 -15.95 3.43
N LEU A 127 7.61 -15.36 4.51
CA LEU A 127 6.22 -14.88 4.58
C LEU A 127 5.96 -13.75 3.59
N ASP A 128 6.86 -12.76 3.51
CA ASP A 128 6.75 -11.64 2.57
C ASP A 128 6.72 -12.13 1.12
N ARG A 129 7.59 -13.09 0.77
CA ARG A 129 7.58 -13.72 -0.56
C ARG A 129 6.27 -14.46 -0.85
N ALA A 130 5.74 -15.18 0.13
CA ALA A 130 4.45 -15.87 -0.01
C ALA A 130 3.29 -14.88 -0.21
N ALA A 131 3.27 -13.78 0.54
CA ALA A 131 2.26 -12.74 0.44
C ALA A 131 2.28 -12.01 -0.92
N VAL A 132 3.47 -11.78 -1.49
CA VAL A 132 3.61 -11.22 -2.84
C VAL A 132 3.12 -12.20 -3.90
N ALA A 133 3.40 -13.50 -3.75
CA ALA A 133 3.00 -14.53 -4.69
C ALA A 133 1.48 -14.76 -4.70
N THR A 134 0.83 -14.68 -3.54
CA THR A 134 -0.62 -14.81 -3.39
C THR A 134 -1.17 -13.68 -2.52
N PRO A 135 -1.41 -12.47 -3.09
CA PRO A 135 -1.91 -11.35 -2.33
C PRO A 135 -3.29 -11.62 -1.75
N ASP A 136 -3.41 -11.57 -0.42
CA ASP A 136 -4.68 -11.62 0.28
C ASP A 136 -5.00 -10.21 0.84
N PRO A 137 -5.90 -9.43 0.22
CA PRO A 137 -6.33 -8.14 0.76
C PRO A 137 -7.20 -8.29 2.02
N GLY A 138 -7.38 -9.51 2.52
CA GLY A 138 -8.22 -9.85 3.65
C GLY A 138 -9.70 -9.76 3.28
N ARG A 139 -10.52 -9.46 4.29
CA ARG A 139 -11.95 -9.28 4.09
C ARG A 139 -12.19 -7.99 3.31
N ARG A 140 -12.47 -8.13 2.02
CA ARG A 140 -12.84 -7.00 1.15
C ARG A 140 -14.08 -6.30 1.72
N PRO A 141 -14.12 -4.96 1.74
CA PRO A 141 -15.32 -4.21 2.13
C PRO A 141 -16.53 -4.70 1.32
N ALA A 142 -17.71 -4.67 1.92
CA ALA A 142 -18.94 -4.86 1.16
C ALA A 142 -19.00 -3.82 0.03
N LEU A 143 -19.62 -4.18 -1.10
CA LEU A 143 -19.92 -3.22 -2.15
C LEU A 143 -20.76 -2.09 -1.54
N HIS A 144 -20.32 -0.84 -1.74
CA HIS A 144 -21.02 0.35 -1.29
C HIS A 144 -21.32 1.25 -2.48
N ARG A 145 -22.29 2.16 -2.31
CA ARG A 145 -22.47 3.26 -3.25
C ARG A 145 -21.30 4.23 -3.16
N LEU A 146 -21.01 4.96 -4.22
CA LEU A 146 -20.05 6.06 -4.16
C LEU A 146 -20.47 7.08 -3.10
N SER A 147 -19.55 7.53 -2.26
CA SER A 147 -19.74 8.73 -1.43
C SER A 147 -19.94 9.96 -2.33
N ARG A 148 -20.36 11.09 -1.76
CA ARG A 148 -20.47 12.38 -2.46
C ARG A 148 -19.14 12.78 -3.07
N THR A 149 -18.06 12.63 -2.31
CA THR A 149 -16.70 12.93 -2.73
C THR A 149 -16.29 12.01 -3.88
N GLU A 150 -16.54 10.71 -3.77
CA GLU A 150 -16.24 9.74 -4.81
C GLU A 150 -17.08 9.97 -6.07
N TYR A 151 -18.36 10.32 -5.93
CA TYR A 151 -19.24 10.64 -7.05
C TYR A 151 -18.77 11.90 -7.78
N GLN A 152 -18.36 12.94 -7.06
CA GLN A 152 -17.79 14.15 -7.64
C GLN A 152 -16.50 13.84 -8.42
N ASN A 153 -15.60 13.06 -7.83
CA ASN A 153 -14.37 12.63 -8.50
C ASN A 153 -14.67 11.79 -9.74
N ALA A 154 -15.65 10.87 -9.68
CA ALA A 154 -16.06 10.08 -10.83
C ALA A 154 -16.66 10.94 -11.96
N VAL A 155 -17.47 11.95 -11.63
CA VAL A 155 -18.00 12.91 -12.63
C VAL A 155 -16.86 13.69 -13.28
N ARG A 156 -15.93 14.21 -12.48
CA ARG A 156 -14.74 14.90 -12.95
C ARG A 156 -13.92 14.01 -13.89
N ASP A 157 -13.56 12.82 -13.44
CA ASP A 157 -12.62 11.94 -14.14
C ASP A 157 -13.23 11.32 -15.40
N LEU A 158 -14.53 11.01 -15.40
CA LEU A 158 -15.21 10.38 -16.54
C LEU A 158 -15.71 11.39 -17.58
N LEU A 159 -16.11 12.59 -17.16
CA LEU A 159 -16.75 13.58 -18.04
C LEU A 159 -15.88 14.82 -18.28
N ALA A 160 -14.71 14.91 -17.66
CA ALA A 160 -13.83 16.09 -17.69
C ALA A 160 -14.57 17.38 -17.30
N LEU A 161 -15.51 17.28 -16.35
CA LEU A 161 -16.26 18.40 -15.81
C LEU A 161 -15.66 18.83 -14.47
N ASP A 162 -14.61 19.63 -14.52
CA ASP A 162 -13.90 20.12 -13.33
C ASP A 162 -14.68 21.24 -12.61
N ASP A 163 -15.33 22.11 -13.38
CA ASP A 163 -16.02 23.31 -12.89
C ASP A 163 -17.52 23.23 -13.15
N LEU A 164 -18.23 22.42 -12.36
CA LEU A 164 -19.69 22.35 -12.42
C LEU A 164 -20.29 23.72 -12.05
N PRO A 165 -21.34 24.18 -12.77
CA PRO A 165 -22.15 25.32 -12.34
C PRO A 165 -22.62 25.13 -10.89
N LYS A 166 -22.79 26.22 -10.14
CA LYS A 166 -23.17 26.17 -8.72
C LYS A 166 -24.47 25.41 -8.48
N GLU A 167 -25.40 25.46 -9.43
CA GLU A 167 -26.68 24.73 -9.38
C GLU A 167 -26.53 23.21 -9.53
N LEU A 168 -25.36 22.75 -10.00
CA LEU A 168 -24.97 21.36 -10.19
C LEU A 168 -23.85 20.93 -9.23
N ASP A 169 -23.57 21.72 -8.19
CA ASP A 169 -22.67 21.30 -7.12
C ASP A 169 -23.20 20.00 -6.48
N ILE A 170 -22.38 18.95 -6.50
CA ILE A 170 -22.70 17.65 -5.92
C ILE A 170 -23.09 17.78 -4.45
N ALA A 171 -22.49 18.75 -3.73
CA ALA A 171 -22.81 19.02 -2.35
C ALA A 171 -24.23 19.53 -2.10
N VAL A 172 -24.81 20.17 -3.11
CA VAL A 172 -26.19 20.67 -3.13
C VAL A 172 -27.16 19.60 -3.64
N MET A 173 -26.72 18.78 -4.60
CA MET A 173 -27.57 17.79 -5.26
C MET A 173 -27.81 16.53 -4.43
N LEU A 174 -26.80 16.11 -3.66
CA LEU A 174 -26.82 14.87 -2.86
C LEU A 174 -26.76 15.18 -1.36
N PRO A 175 -27.50 14.44 -0.52
CA PRO A 175 -27.43 14.62 0.94
C PRO A 175 -26.05 14.20 1.46
N ALA A 176 -25.61 14.80 2.58
CA ALA A 176 -24.34 14.45 3.21
C ALA A 176 -24.28 12.96 3.59
N ASP A 177 -23.09 12.36 3.45
CA ASP A 177 -22.86 10.99 3.86
C ASP A 177 -22.59 10.88 5.36
N ASN A 178 -22.86 9.71 5.92
CA ASN A 178 -22.52 9.43 7.31
C ASN A 178 -21.00 9.26 7.41
N ALA A 179 -20.32 10.22 8.04
CA ALA A 179 -18.90 10.12 8.34
C ALA A 179 -18.70 9.59 9.77
N THR A 180 -17.84 8.58 9.94
CA THR A 180 -17.41 8.08 11.26
C THR A 180 -15.89 7.99 11.30
N SER A 181 -15.28 8.38 12.42
CA SER A 181 -13.82 8.42 12.59
C SER A 181 -13.08 9.23 11.51
N GLY A 182 -13.76 10.20 10.89
CA GLY A 182 -13.21 11.02 9.81
C GLY A 182 -13.29 10.42 8.41
N PHE A 183 -13.92 9.25 8.24
CA PHE A 183 -14.07 8.57 6.95
C PHE A 183 -15.53 8.59 6.48
N ASP A 184 -15.76 8.98 5.23
CA ASP A 184 -17.06 9.05 4.56
C ASP A 184 -17.29 7.90 3.55
N ASN A 185 -16.29 7.03 3.35
CA ASN A 185 -16.31 5.90 2.42
C ASN A 185 -16.43 4.53 3.12
N LEU A 186 -16.97 4.52 4.33
CA LEU A 186 -17.18 3.29 5.09
C LEU A 186 -18.37 2.52 4.51
N ALA A 187 -18.09 1.36 3.90
CA ALA A 187 -19.10 0.56 3.22
C ALA A 187 -20.30 0.20 4.11
N ASP A 188 -20.05 -0.08 5.39
CA ASP A 188 -21.06 -0.45 6.38
C ASP A 188 -21.99 0.72 6.77
N LEU A 189 -21.74 1.94 6.30
CA LEU A 189 -22.56 3.13 6.58
C LEU A 189 -23.21 3.71 5.31
N LEU A 190 -22.72 3.32 4.14
CA LEU A 190 -23.17 3.81 2.84
C LEU A 190 -24.27 2.94 2.23
N PHE A 191 -25.40 2.90 2.92
CA PHE A 191 -26.60 2.23 2.42
C PHE A 191 -27.30 3.03 1.32
N VAL A 192 -28.05 2.33 0.48
CA VAL A 192 -28.88 2.91 -0.58
C VAL A 192 -30.33 2.95 -0.11
N SER A 193 -30.91 4.14 -0.02
CA SER A 193 -32.35 4.32 0.19
C SER A 193 -33.04 4.70 -1.14
N PRO A 194 -34.35 4.43 -1.31
CA PRO A 194 -35.08 4.84 -2.51
C PRO A 194 -34.95 6.34 -2.81
N THR A 195 -35.13 7.19 -1.80
CA THR A 195 -35.00 8.65 -1.93
C THR A 195 -33.59 9.06 -2.37
N LEU A 196 -32.57 8.39 -1.86
CA LEU A 196 -31.20 8.67 -2.26
C LEU A 196 -30.96 8.27 -3.72
N MET A 197 -31.46 7.11 -4.14
CA MET A 197 -31.37 6.68 -5.54
C MET A 197 -32.04 7.68 -6.49
N GLU A 198 -33.22 8.20 -6.12
CA GLU A 198 -33.91 9.25 -6.88
C GLU A 198 -33.06 10.52 -7.01
N ARG A 199 -32.35 10.93 -5.93
CA ARG A 199 -31.42 12.06 -5.96
C ARG A 199 -30.24 11.82 -6.90
N TYR A 200 -29.62 10.63 -6.86
CA TYR A 200 -28.54 10.27 -7.79
C TYR A 200 -29.01 10.29 -9.24
N LEU A 201 -30.19 9.73 -9.55
CA LEU A 201 -30.75 9.73 -10.91
C LEU A 201 -31.08 11.15 -11.38
N ALA A 202 -31.61 12.01 -10.50
CA ALA A 202 -31.86 13.41 -10.81
C ALA A 202 -30.55 14.17 -11.07
N ALA A 203 -29.51 13.89 -10.29
CA ALA A 203 -28.19 14.48 -10.48
C ALA A 203 -27.55 14.04 -11.79
N ALA A 204 -27.50 12.73 -12.04
CA ALA A 204 -27.00 12.15 -13.28
C ALA A 204 -27.70 12.76 -14.50
N ARG A 205 -29.03 12.89 -14.49
CA ARG A 205 -29.77 13.50 -15.62
C ARG A 205 -29.33 14.93 -15.93
N LYS A 206 -29.07 15.75 -14.90
CA LYS A 206 -28.63 17.13 -15.09
C LYS A 206 -27.18 17.19 -15.57
N ILE A 207 -26.29 16.41 -14.96
CA ILE A 207 -24.87 16.34 -15.31
C ILE A 207 -24.69 15.80 -16.74
N SER A 208 -25.41 14.75 -17.12
CA SER A 208 -25.33 14.21 -18.48
C SER A 208 -25.78 15.22 -19.55
N ARG A 209 -26.77 16.08 -19.25
CA ARG A 209 -27.16 17.15 -20.19
C ARG A 209 -26.06 18.19 -20.37
N LEU A 210 -25.37 18.55 -19.28
CA LEU A 210 -24.23 19.45 -19.35
C LEU A 210 -23.09 18.81 -20.15
N ALA A 211 -22.77 17.54 -19.89
CA ALA A 211 -21.70 16.80 -20.56
C ALA A 211 -21.94 16.63 -22.07
N VAL A 212 -23.19 16.39 -22.49
CA VAL A 212 -23.56 16.29 -23.91
C VAL A 212 -23.56 17.66 -24.59
N GLY A 213 -23.86 18.72 -23.85
CA GLY A 213 -24.00 20.07 -24.37
C GLY A 213 -25.22 20.24 -25.27
N ASP A 214 -25.30 21.39 -25.94
CA ASP A 214 -26.33 21.68 -26.94
C ASP A 214 -25.88 21.17 -28.32
N GLN A 215 -26.47 20.07 -28.77
CA GLN A 215 -26.19 19.49 -30.10
C GLN A 215 -26.71 20.33 -31.26
N THR A 216 -27.56 21.33 -30.99
CA THR A 216 -28.08 22.26 -32.00
C THR A 216 -27.24 23.54 -32.12
N MET A 217 -26.25 23.71 -31.24
CA MET A 217 -25.35 24.85 -31.28
C MET A 217 -24.56 24.85 -32.59
N LEU A 218 -24.75 25.90 -33.39
CA LEU A 218 -23.97 26.09 -34.61
C LEU A 218 -22.51 26.36 -34.25
N PRO A 219 -21.54 25.85 -35.03
CA PRO A 219 -20.14 26.18 -34.82
C PRO A 219 -19.94 27.69 -34.91
N ILE A 220 -19.30 28.27 -33.89
CA ILE A 220 -18.83 29.65 -33.93
C ILE A 220 -17.62 29.66 -34.87
N VAL A 221 -17.75 30.33 -36.00
CA VAL A 221 -16.68 30.48 -36.98
C VAL A 221 -16.13 31.89 -36.89
N ASP A 222 -14.98 32.04 -36.23
CA ASP A 222 -14.19 33.26 -36.31
C ASP A 222 -13.36 33.23 -37.60
N THR A 223 -13.73 34.08 -38.56
CA THR A 223 -13.00 34.21 -39.82
C THR A 223 -11.94 35.30 -39.68
N TYR A 224 -10.68 34.91 -39.57
CA TYR A 224 -9.55 35.84 -39.64
C TYR A 224 -9.16 36.05 -41.11
N GLN A 225 -9.48 37.23 -41.65
CA GLN A 225 -8.94 37.63 -42.95
C GLN A 225 -7.54 38.19 -42.77
N LEU A 226 -6.56 37.48 -43.32
CA LEU A 226 -5.19 37.96 -43.44
C LEU A 226 -5.11 38.96 -44.60
N ASP A 227 -4.29 39.99 -44.44
CA ASP A 227 -3.97 40.91 -45.53
C ASP A 227 -3.34 40.12 -46.70
N ARG A 228 -3.67 40.48 -47.94
CA ARG A 228 -3.14 39.80 -49.13
C ARG A 228 -1.66 40.08 -49.35
N ASP A 229 -1.14 41.14 -48.72
CA ASP A 229 0.26 41.56 -48.83
C ASP A 229 1.14 40.94 -47.72
N LEU A 230 0.55 40.16 -46.79
CA LEU A 230 1.27 39.47 -45.73
C LEU A 230 2.01 38.25 -46.31
N VAL A 231 3.34 38.30 -46.31
CA VAL A 231 4.22 37.20 -46.74
C VAL A 231 4.07 36.03 -45.76
N GLN A 232 3.72 34.83 -46.25
CA GLN A 232 3.37 33.64 -45.45
C GLN A 232 4.58 32.92 -44.83
N ASP A 233 5.60 33.67 -44.43
CA ASP A 233 6.90 33.12 -44.05
C ASP A 233 7.04 33.00 -42.52
N GLY A 234 6.05 33.45 -41.76
CA GLY A 234 6.09 33.57 -40.31
C GLY A 234 4.84 33.04 -39.60
N HIS A 235 5.03 32.62 -38.35
CA HIS A 235 3.93 32.24 -37.47
C HIS A 235 3.17 33.49 -36.99
N LEU A 236 1.86 33.50 -37.15
CA LEU A 236 0.97 34.48 -36.54
C LEU A 236 0.41 33.88 -35.25
N THR A 237 0.61 34.58 -34.13
CA THR A 237 0.00 34.21 -32.85
C THR A 237 -1.50 34.46 -32.91
N GLY A 238 -2.29 33.39 -32.74
CA GLY A 238 -3.74 33.43 -32.55
C GLY A 238 -4.14 33.66 -31.11
#